data_AF-A0A5D3YNR9-F1
#
_entry.id   AF-A0A5D3YNR9-F1
#
_cell.length_a   1.000
_cell.length_b   1.000
_cell.length_c   1.000
_cell.angle_alpha   90.00
_cell.angle_beta   90.00
_cell.angle_gamma   90.00
#
_symmetry.space_group_name_H-M   'P 1'
#
loop_
_entity.id
_entity.type
_entity.pdbx_description
1 polymer ?
#
loop_
_entity_poly.entity_id
_entity_poly.type
_entity_poly.pdbx_seq_one_letter_code
_entity_poly.pdbx_strand_id
1 'polypeptide(L)'
;MIVSLALGLGLGLIGLGVIGMLVSGVRSIMKGKQDIKKIVTMIVPFVVFGIAFAIAGTVTKAAIGTMLFMMAAMVLIILLTGLRGTFNI
;
A
#
# COMPACT_ATOMS: atom_id res chain seq x y z
N MET A 1 -37.31 -8.75 0.03
CA MET A 1 -36.67 -10.05 -0.32
C MET A 1 -35.74 -9.94 -1.52
N ILE A 2 -36.21 -9.46 -2.69
CA ILE A 2 -35.38 -9.27 -3.91
C ILE A 2 -34.14 -8.38 -3.67
N VAL A 3 -34.31 -7.28 -2.92
CA VAL A 3 -33.21 -6.35 -2.60
C VAL A 3 -32.09 -7.01 -1.77
N SER A 4 -32.44 -7.90 -0.84
CA SER A 4 -31.45 -8.61 0.00
C SER A 4 -30.67 -9.66 -0.78
N LEU A 5 -31.32 -10.32 -1.74
CA LEU A 5 -30.69 -11.25 -2.69
C LEU A 5 -29.73 -10.52 -3.64
N ALA A 6 -30.13 -9.36 -4.15
CA ALA A 6 -29.29 -8.52 -5.00
C ALA A 6 -28.06 -7.99 -4.25
N LEU A 7 -28.22 -7.54 -3.00
CA LEU A 7 -27.11 -7.12 -2.14
C LEU A 7 -26.16 -8.28 -1.82
N GLY A 8 -26.69 -9.46 -1.51
CA GLY A 8 -25.89 -10.66 -1.23
C GLY A 8 -25.07 -11.13 -2.44
N LEU A 9 -25.69 -11.17 -3.63
CA LEU A 9 -24.98 -11.51 -4.87
C LEU A 9 -23.96 -10.44 -5.26
N GLY A 10 -24.30 -9.16 -5.08
CA GLY A 10 -23.38 -8.05 -5.35
C GLY A 10 -22.12 -8.11 -4.47
N LEU A 11 -22.28 -8.29 -3.16
CA LEU A 11 -21.16 -8.46 -2.24
C LEU A 11 -20.37 -9.74 -2.53
N GLY A 12 -21.05 -10.82 -2.91
CA GLY A 12 -20.40 -12.08 -3.32
C GLY A 12 -19.51 -11.92 -4.55
N LEU A 13 -19.99 -11.21 -5.58
CA LEU A 13 -19.21 -10.93 -6.79
C LEU A 13 -18.02 -10.00 -6.52
N ILE A 14 -18.18 -8.99 -5.64
CA ILE A 14 -17.07 -8.15 -5.19
C ILE A 14 -16.01 -9.00 -4.49
N GLY A 15 -16.44 -9.87 -3.56
CA GLY A 15 -15.54 -10.79 -2.85
C GLY A 15 -14.76 -11.70 -3.81
N LEU A 16 -15.45 -12.32 -4.77
CA LEU A 16 -14.83 -13.15 -5.80
C LEU A 16 -13.86 -12.36 -6.69
N GLY A 17 -14.21 -11.13 -7.04
CA GLY A 17 -13.34 -10.22 -7.78
C GLY A 17 -12.04 -9.91 -7.04
N VAL A 18 -12.13 -9.60 -5.74
CA VAL A 18 -10.96 -9.37 -4.87
C VAL A 18 -10.08 -10.62 -4.79
N ILE A 19 -10.67 -11.79 -4.58
CA ILE A 19 -9.93 -13.07 -4.54
C ILE A 19 -9.24 -13.33 -5.88
N GLY A 20 -9.93 -13.13 -7.01
CA GLY A 20 -9.36 -13.28 -8.35
C GLY A 20 -8.17 -12.36 -8.60
N MET A 21 -8.29 -11.09 -8.18
CA MET A 21 -7.18 -10.13 -8.25
C MET A 21 -5.97 -10.60 -7.44
N LEU A 22 -6.18 -11.05 -6.19
CA LEU A 22 -5.11 -11.56 -5.33
C LEU A 22 -4.40 -12.76 -5.95
N VAL A 23 -5.15 -13.77 -6.41
CA VAL A 23 -4.58 -14.97 -7.04
C VAL A 23 -3.79 -14.61 -8.30
N SER A 24 -4.32 -13.69 -9.13
CA SER A 24 -3.62 -13.23 -10.34
C SER A 24 -2.34 -12.48 -10.00
N GLY A 25 -2.36 -11.64 -8.96
CA GLY A 25 -1.21 -10.88 -8.47
C GLY A 25 -0.11 -11.79 -7.97
N VAL A 26 -0.43 -12.74 -7.09
CA VAL A 26 0.53 -13.74 -6.57
C VAL A 26 1.14 -14.56 -7.72
N ARG A 27 0.32 -15.02 -8.67
CA ARG A 27 0.80 -15.75 -9.84
C ARG A 27 1.71 -14.91 -10.74
N SER A 28 1.46 -13.61 -10.84
CA SER A 28 2.31 -12.68 -11.61
C SER A 28 3.69 -12.52 -10.97
N ILE A 29 3.73 -12.40 -9.63
CA ILE A 29 4.96 -12.34 -8.84
C ILE A 29 5.77 -13.63 -9.00
N MET A 30 5.13 -14.80 -8.84
CA MET A 30 5.80 -16.11 -8.97
C MET A 30 6.39 -16.34 -10.36
N LYS A 31 5.78 -15.79 -11.41
CA LYS A 31 6.27 -15.87 -12.78
C LYS A 31 7.36 -14.84 -13.11
N GLY A 32 7.79 -14.03 -12.14
CA GLY A 32 8.81 -13.00 -12.32
C GLY A 32 8.40 -11.87 -13.27
N LYS A 33 7.11 -11.74 -13.60
CA LYS A 33 6.60 -10.72 -14.53
C LYS A 33 6.57 -9.31 -13.94
N GLN A 34 6.85 -9.21 -12.65
CA GLN A 34 6.67 -7.99 -11.89
C GLN A 34 8.02 -7.51 -11.34
N ASP A 35 8.33 -6.23 -11.53
CA ASP A 35 9.56 -5.63 -11.05
C ASP A 35 9.64 -5.69 -9.53
N ILE A 36 10.61 -6.44 -8.99
CA ILE A 36 10.85 -6.55 -7.53
C ILE A 36 11.00 -5.17 -6.89
N LYS A 37 11.69 -4.23 -7.56
CA LYS A 37 11.83 -2.84 -7.08
C LYS A 37 10.48 -2.15 -6.90
N LYS A 38 9.51 -2.39 -7.80
CA LYS A 38 8.15 -1.83 -7.69
C LYS A 38 7.35 -2.51 -6.57
N ILE A 39 7.51 -3.82 -6.40
CA ILE A 39 6.86 -4.56 -5.30
C ILE A 39 7.34 -4.04 -3.95
N VAL A 40 8.66 -3.92 -3.77
CA VAL A 40 9.25 -3.46 -2.51
C VAL A 40 8.80 -2.04 -2.18
N THR A 41 8.78 -1.13 -3.15
CA THR A 41 8.32 0.26 -2.95
C THR A 41 6.83 0.33 -2.60
N MET A 42 5.99 -0.55 -3.15
CA MET A 42 4.56 -0.62 -2.82
C MET A 42 4.30 -1.15 -1.40
N ILE A 43 5.21 -1.97 -0.85
CA ILE A 43 5.10 -2.54 0.51
C ILE A 43 5.55 -1.55 1.59
N VAL A 44 6.34 -0.52 1.26
CA VAL A 44 6.88 0.46 2.24
C VAL A 44 5.84 1.02 3.21
N PRO A 45 4.66 1.52 2.77
CA PRO A 45 3.67 2.09 3.70
C PRO A 45 3.17 1.07 4.73
N PHE A 46 3.04 -0.20 4.34
CA PHE A 46 2.61 -1.28 5.24
C PHE A 46 3.69 -1.63 6.26
N VAL A 47 4.95 -1.59 5.88
CA VAL A 47 6.08 -1.83 6.79
C VAL A 47 6.18 -0.70 7.81
N VAL A 48 6.09 0.55 7.35
CA VAL A 48 6.10 1.73 8.23
C VAL A 48 4.93 1.66 9.21
N PHE A 49 3.73 1.30 8.73
CA PHE A 49 2.57 1.10 9.59
C PHE A 49 2.76 -0.03 10.60
N GLY A 50 3.30 -1.17 10.18
CA GLY A 50 3.58 -2.29 11.07
C GLY A 50 4.53 -1.91 12.20
N ILE A 51 5.58 -1.15 11.89
CA ILE A 51 6.53 -0.63 12.89
C ILE A 51 5.84 0.40 13.81
N ALA A 52 5.10 1.35 13.24
CA ALA A 52 4.38 2.36 14.01
C ALA A 52 3.35 1.73 14.95
N PHE A 53 2.69 0.65 14.52
CA PHE A 53 1.74 -0.11 15.33
C PHE A 53 2.43 -0.90 16.44
N ALA A 54 3.56 -1.56 16.15
CA ALA A 54 4.35 -2.28 17.14
C ALA A 54 4.82 -1.36 18.28
N ILE A 55 5.10 -0.09 17.98
CA ILE A 55 5.54 0.91 18.97
C ILE A 55 4.35 1.55 19.68
N ALA A 56 3.33 2.01 18.95
CA ALA A 56 2.25 2.83 19.50
C ALA A 56 1.12 2.02 20.16
N GLY A 57 1.05 0.72 19.91
CA GLY A 57 0.07 -0.22 20.49
C GLY A 57 -1.39 0.07 20.13
N THR A 58 -1.67 1.09 19.31
CA THR A 58 -3.01 1.51 18.93
C THR A 58 -3.06 1.86 17.44
N VAL A 59 -4.13 1.44 16.77
CA VAL A 59 -4.30 1.64 15.32
C VAL A 59 -4.30 3.12 14.97
N THR A 60 -4.99 3.95 15.77
CA THR A 60 -5.12 5.39 15.51
C THR A 60 -3.78 6.11 15.57
N LYS A 61 -2.98 5.89 16.62
CA LYS A 61 -1.66 6.53 16.75
C LYS A 61 -0.69 6.03 15.68
N ALA A 62 -0.75 4.74 15.35
CA ALA A 62 0.07 4.14 14.29
C ALA A 62 -0.25 4.72 12.91
N ALA A 63 -1.54 4.91 12.60
CA ALA A 63 -1.98 5.50 11.35
C ALA A 63 -1.52 6.96 11.21
N ILE A 64 -1.70 7.76 12.26
CA ILE A 64 -1.22 9.15 12.30
C ILE A 64 0.31 9.20 12.19
N GLY A 65 1.02 8.35 12.93
CA GLY A 65 2.48 8.27 12.88
C GLY A 65 3.00 7.90 11.49
N THR A 66 2.35 6.95 10.82
CA THR A 66 2.69 6.53 9.46
C THR A 66 2.44 7.66 8.46
N MET A 67 1.30 8.34 8.57
CA MET A 67 0.98 9.50 7.74
C MET A 67 2.05 10.59 7.86
N LEU A 68 2.40 10.97 9.09
CA LEU A 68 3.42 11.99 9.35
C LEU A 68 4.80 11.57 8.82
N PHE A 69 5.19 10.31 9.03
CA PHE A 69 6.46 9.80 8.52
C PHE A 69 6.52 9.84 6.99
N MET A 70 5.47 9.38 6.31
CA MET A 70 5.42 9.39 4.85
C MET A 70 5.45 10.80 4.28
N MET A 71 4.73 11.74 4.91
CA MET A 71 4.79 13.16 4.54
C MET A 71 6.20 13.74 4.71
N ALA A 72 6.86 13.47 5.84
CA ALA A 72 8.23 13.92 6.08
C ALA A 72 9.21 13.32 5.06
N ALA A 73 9.08 12.02 4.77
CA ALA A 73 9.90 11.34 3.77
C ALA A 73 9.71 11.95 2.37
N MET A 74 8.48 12.30 1.99
CA MET A 74 8.22 12.99 0.72
C MET A 74 8.93 14.34 0.65
N VAL A 75 8.85 15.15 1.70
CA VAL A 75 9.52 16.46 1.75
C VAL A 75 11.03 16.28 1.61
N LEU A 76 11.62 15.36 2.37
CA LEU A 76 13.06 15.07 2.29
C LEU A 76 13.48 14.62 0.89
N ILE A 77 12.73 13.72 0.27
CA ILE A 77 13.01 13.25 -1.09
C ILE A 77 12.92 14.41 -2.08
N ILE A 78 11.89 15.26 -2.00
CA ILE A 78 11.76 16.42 -2.88
C ILE A 78 12.96 17.36 -2.73
N LEU A 79 13.39 17.66 -1.51
CA LEU A 79 14.55 18.50 -1.25
C LEU A 79 15.82 17.87 -1.85
N LEU A 80 16.07 16.59 -1.60
CA LEU A 80 17.24 15.89 -2.15
C LEU A 80 17.22 15.85 -3.68
N THR A 81 16.05 15.62 -4.28
CA THR A 81 15.90 15.56 -5.74
C THR A 81 16.08 16.95 -6.37
N GLY A 82 15.56 18.00 -5.72
CA GLY A 82 15.75 19.39 -6.14
C GLY A 82 17.20 19.85 -6.02
N LEU A 83 17.91 19.43 -4.95
CA LEU A 83 19.34 19.68 -4.79
C LEU A 83 20.15 18.98 -5.88
N ARG A 84 19.88 17.70 -6.19
CA ARG A 84 20.55 17.01 -7.31
C ARG A 84 20.30 17.68 -8.66
N GLY A 85 19.05 18.07 -8.94
CA GLY A 85 18.72 18.76 -10.19
C GLY A 85 19.36 20.14 -10.33
N THR A 86 19.53 20.86 -9.23
CA THR A 86 20.09 22.23 -9.24
C THR A 86 21.63 22.21 -9.24
N PHE A 87 22.23 21.33 -8.45
CA PHE A 87 23.68 21.25 -8.30
C PHE A 87 24.34 20.26 -9.27
N ASN A 88 23.54 19.52 -10.06
CA ASN A 88 24.01 18.53 -11.03
C ASN A 88 24.96 17.48 -10.42
N ILE A 89 24.68 17.10 -9.16
CA ILE A 89 25.39 16.08 -8.38
C ILE A 89 24.66 14.75 -8.48
#